data_AF-A0A060C8K8-F1
#
_entry.id   AF-A0A060C8K8-F1
#
_cell.length_a   1.000
_cell.length_b   1.000
_cell.length_c   1.000
_cell.angle_alpha   90.00
_cell.angle_beta   90.00
_cell.angle_gamma   90.00
#
_symmetry.space_group_name_H-M   'P 1'
#
loop_
_entity.id
_entity.type
_entity.pdbx_description
1 polymer ?
#
loop_
_entity_poly.entity_id
_entity_poly.type
_entity_poly.pdbx_seq_one_letter_code
_entity_poly.pdbx_strand_id
1 'polypeptide(L)'
;QTNDEFLLGRDVLVAPILDPGVSHREVYLPGNDIWVETSTGRHYRGNNTISVESPIEHIPVFVRKNGSIAPDLWQQFLETK
;
A
#
# COMPACT_ATOMS: atom_id res chain seq x y z
N GLN A 1 -5.24 6.15 15.43
CA GLN A 1 -5.41 4.94 14.62
C GLN A 1 -6.48 5.28 13.60
N THR A 2 -6.13 5.22 12.33
CA THR A 2 -7.05 5.25 11.19
C THR A 2 -7.82 3.92 11.25
N ASN A 3 -9.15 3.95 11.33
CA ASN A 3 -9.98 2.76 11.60
C ASN A 3 -10.23 1.89 10.35
N ASP A 4 -9.61 2.25 9.23
CA ASP A 4 -9.94 1.82 7.88
C ASP A 4 -8.69 1.48 7.05
N GLU A 5 -7.54 1.28 7.71
CA GLU A 5 -6.33 0.66 7.19
C GLU A 5 -5.78 -0.32 8.22
N PHE A 6 -5.12 -1.39 7.78
CA PHE A 6 -4.59 -2.41 8.68
C PHE A 6 -3.32 -3.06 8.16
N LEU A 7 -2.55 -3.63 9.08
CA LEU A 7 -1.41 -4.48 8.75
C LEU A 7 -1.86 -5.93 8.61
N LEU A 8 -1.59 -6.54 7.46
CA LEU A 8 -1.67 -7.98 7.27
C LEU A 8 -0.30 -8.59 7.64
N GLY A 9 -0.21 -9.10 8.85
CA GLY A 9 1.08 -9.44 9.45
C GLY A 9 1.88 -8.19 9.81
N ARG A 10 3.21 -8.19 9.61
CA ARG A 10 4.08 -7.05 9.96
C ARG A 10 4.50 -6.21 8.76
N ASP A 11 4.46 -6.81 7.57
CA ASP A 11 5.18 -6.31 6.39
C ASP A 11 4.26 -5.85 5.26
N VAL A 12 2.94 -6.02 5.40
CA VAL A 12 1.94 -5.62 4.39
C VAL A 12 0.94 -4.69 5.05
N LEU A 13 0.74 -3.51 4.46
CA LEU A 13 -0.29 -2.55 4.84
C LEU A 13 -1.36 -2.52 3.73
N VAL A 14 -2.62 -2.60 4.13
CA VAL A 14 -3.78 -2.57 3.23
C VAL A 14 -4.70 -1.44 3.67
N ALA A 15 -5.08 -0.56 2.73
CA ALA A 15 -5.92 0.60 2.98
C ALA A 15 -7.09 0.65 1.97
N PRO A 16 -8.13 -0.19 2.11
CA PRO A 16 -9.18 -0.34 1.11
C PRO A 16 -9.99 0.94 0.88
N ILE A 17 -10.48 1.17 -0.34
CA ILE A 17 -11.51 2.19 -0.58
C ILE A 17 -12.87 1.63 -0.14
N LEU A 18 -13.57 2.36 0.72
CA LEU A 18 -14.83 1.89 1.33
C LEU A 18 -16.08 2.59 0.77
N ASP A 19 -15.90 3.73 0.13
CA ASP A 19 -16.99 4.57 -0.37
C ASP A 19 -17.14 4.49 -1.89
N PRO A 20 -18.38 4.36 -2.43
CA PRO A 20 -18.61 4.35 -3.87
C PRO A 20 -18.14 5.64 -4.56
N GLY A 21 -17.48 5.50 -5.70
CA GLY A 21 -17.04 6.64 -6.53
C GLY A 21 -15.79 7.35 -6.01
N VAL A 22 -15.22 6.93 -4.88
CA VAL A 22 -13.93 7.41 -4.41
C VAL A 22 -12.82 6.62 -5.12
N SER A 23 -11.80 7.33 -5.61
CA SER A 23 -10.66 6.75 -6.32
C SER A 23 -9.31 7.19 -5.77
N HIS A 24 -9.29 7.76 -4.56
CA HIS A 24 -8.07 8.17 -3.86
C HIS A 24 -8.36 8.17 -2.36
N ARG A 25 -7.31 8.07 -1.54
CA ARG A 25 -7.43 8.22 -0.09
C ARG A 25 -6.12 8.66 0.54
N GLU A 26 -6.21 9.14 1.77
CA GLU A 26 -5.05 9.25 2.65
C GLU A 26 -4.75 7.89 3.31
N VAL A 27 -3.45 7.60 3.44
CA VAL A 27 -2.92 6.38 4.07
C VAL A 27 -1.79 6.77 5.00
N TYR A 28 -1.84 6.32 6.25
CA TYR A 28 -0.73 6.51 7.18
C TYR A 28 0.21 5.31 7.13
N LEU A 29 1.48 5.58 6.85
CA LEU A 29 2.53 4.57 6.79
C LEU A 29 3.28 4.54 8.12
N PRO A 30 3.25 3.43 8.89
CA PRO A 30 3.82 3.41 10.23
C PRO A 30 5.33 3.11 10.25
N GLY A 31 5.98 3.55 11.34
CA GLY A 31 7.40 3.26 11.61
C GLY A 31 8.35 4.08 10.74
N ASN A 32 9.65 3.80 10.80
CA ASN A 32 10.66 4.56 10.05
C ASN A 32 11.14 3.83 8.78
N ASP A 33 10.49 2.73 8.42
CA ASP A 33 10.84 1.91 7.27
C ASP A 33 10.43 2.57 5.95
N ILE A 34 10.95 2.03 4.85
CA ILE A 34 10.48 2.34 3.51
C ILE A 34 9.36 1.38 3.14
N TRP A 35 8.25 1.94 2.68
CA TRP A 35 7.10 1.24 2.14
C TRP A 35 7.10 1.36 0.62
N VAL A 36 6.74 0.27 -0.05
CA VAL A 36 6.65 0.19 -1.51
C VAL A 36 5.20 -0.04 -1.89
N GLU A 37 4.61 0.89 -2.65
CA GLU A 37 3.28 0.72 -3.22
C GLU A 37 3.32 -0.38 -4.28
N THR A 38 2.47 -1.39 -4.14
CA THR A 38 2.55 -2.59 -4.98
C THR A 38 2.02 -2.38 -6.40
N SER A 39 1.20 -1.37 -6.66
CA SER A 39 0.67 -1.08 -8.00
C SER A 39 1.62 -0.24 -8.86
N THR A 40 2.40 0.65 -8.24
CA THR A 40 3.26 1.61 -8.96
C THR A 40 4.75 1.38 -8.74
N GLY A 41 5.13 0.60 -7.73
CA GLY A 41 6.51 0.45 -7.27
C GLY A 41 7.06 1.69 -6.54
N ARG A 42 6.25 2.72 -6.29
CA ARG A 42 6.71 3.95 -5.63
C ARG A 42 7.11 3.70 -4.19
N HIS A 43 8.15 4.41 -3.76
CA HIS A 43 8.70 4.31 -2.41
C HIS A 43 8.26 5.48 -1.54
N TYR A 44 7.86 5.18 -0.32
CA TYR A 44 7.43 6.15 0.68
C TYR A 44 8.14 5.91 2.01
N ARG A 45 8.51 6.99 2.70
CA ARG A 45 8.99 6.89 4.09
C ARG A 45 7.79 6.69 5.02
N GLY A 46 7.95 5.81 6.00
CA GLY A 46 7.01 5.69 7.10
C GLY A 46 7.03 6.93 8.03
N ASN A 47 6.18 6.87 9.04
CA ASN A 47 5.84 7.94 9.96
C ASN A 47 5.32 9.17 9.22
N ASN A 48 4.55 8.92 8.15
CA ASN A 48 3.99 9.93 7.29
C ASN A 48 2.65 9.49 6.72
N THR A 49 1.77 10.47 6.48
CA THR A 49 0.52 10.27 5.74
C THR A 49 0.75 10.68 4.29
N ILE A 50 0.26 9.86 3.36
CA ILE A 50 0.37 10.09 1.92
C ILE A 50 -1.01 10.05 1.28
N SER A 51 -1.23 10.90 0.27
CA SER A 51 -2.37 10.78 -0.63
C SER A 51 -2.01 9.85 -1.77
N VAL A 52 -2.82 8.84 -2.01
CA VAL A 52 -2.62 7.85 -3.09
C VAL A 52 -3.85 7.70 -3.95
N GLU A 53 -3.61 7.51 -5.24
CA GLU A 53 -4.64 7.13 -6.20
C GLU A 53 -4.97 5.64 -6.04
N SER A 54 -6.23 5.31 -6.25
CA SER A 54 -6.77 3.96 -6.19
C SER A 54 -7.91 3.85 -7.20
N PRO A 55 -7.60 3.75 -8.51
CA PRO A 55 -8.61 3.50 -9.51
C PRO A 55 -9.21 2.09 -9.31
N ILE A 56 -10.33 1.78 -9.95
CA ILE A 56 -11.15 0.60 -9.66
C ILE A 56 -10.41 -0.74 -9.81
N GLU A 57 -9.32 -0.76 -10.59
CA GLU A 57 -8.52 -1.94 -10.88
C GLU A 57 -7.67 -2.40 -9.69
N HIS A 58 -7.37 -1.52 -8.72
CA HIS A 58 -6.58 -1.88 -7.56
C HIS A 58 -6.88 -1.03 -6.32
N ILE A 59 -6.67 -1.64 -5.15
CA ILE A 59 -6.69 -0.95 -3.87
C ILE A 59 -5.25 -0.60 -3.43
N PRO A 60 -5.06 0.40 -2.55
CA PRO A 60 -3.75 0.74 -2.01
C PRO A 60 -3.23 -0.40 -1.12
N VAL A 61 -2.12 -0.98 -1.54
CA VAL A 61 -1.38 -2.00 -0.81
C VAL A 61 0.09 -1.63 -0.81
N PHE A 62 0.72 -1.74 0.35
CA PHE A 62 2.11 -1.40 0.55
C PHE A 62 2.85 -2.55 1.21
N VAL A 63 4.07 -2.81 0.75
CA VAL A 63 4.98 -3.79 1.35
C VAL A 63 6.19 -3.09 1.95
N ARG A 64 6.68 -3.54 3.11
CA ARG A 64 7.95 -3.05 3.66
C ARG A 64 9.09 -3.47 2.75
N LYS A 65 9.94 -2.52 2.34
CA LYS A 65 11.06 -2.75 1.42
C LYS A 65 12.03 -3.83 1.91
N ASN A 66 12.31 -3.87 3.21
CA ASN A 66 13.20 -4.86 3.83
C ASN A 66 12.40 -5.90 4.64
N GLY A 67 11.13 -6.11 4.27
CA GLY A 67 10.24 -7.08 4.91
C GLY A 67 10.39 -8.49 4.32
N SER A 68 9.48 -9.36 4.74
CA SER A 68 9.47 -10.79 4.35
C SER A 68 8.88 -11.05 2.95
N ILE A 69 8.30 -10.03 2.32
CA ILE A 69 7.72 -10.09 0.97
C ILE A 69 8.59 -9.24 0.04
N ALA A 70 9.13 -9.88 -1.01
CA ALA A 70 9.91 -9.15 -2.00
C ALA A 70 8.98 -8.27 -2.86
N PRO A 71 9.20 -6.95 -2.95
CA PRO A 71 8.35 -6.06 -3.74
C PRO A 71 8.25 -6.45 -5.22
N ASP A 72 9.35 -6.96 -5.80
CA ASP A 72 9.43 -7.33 -7.22
C ASP A 72 8.57 -8.56 -7.56
N LEU A 73 8.31 -9.45 -6.60
CA LEU A 73 7.42 -10.60 -6.81
C LEU A 73 5.99 -10.15 -7.07
N TRP A 74 5.57 -9.01 -6.50
CA TRP A 74 4.19 -8.53 -6.61
C TRP A 74 3.95 -7.86 -7.96
N GLN A 75 4.97 -7.16 -8.49
CA GLN A 75 4.91 -6.61 -9.85
C GLN A 75 4.76 -7.72 -10.90
N GLN A 76 5.55 -8.79 -10.78
CA GLN A 76 5.45 -9.93 -11.68
C GLN A 76 4.06 -10.58 -11.66
N PHE A 77 3.44 -10.72 -10.48
CA PHE A 77 2.08 -11.24 -10.36
C PHE A 77 1.02 -10.37 -11.05
N LEU A 78 1.15 -9.04 -10.96
CA LEU A 78 0.23 -8.11 -11.62
C LEU A 78 0.41 -8.11 -13.15
N GLU A 79 1.63 -8.28 -13.65
CA GLU A 79 1.93 -8.33 -15.08
C GLU A 79 1.53 -9.66 -15.76
N THR A 80 1.35 -10.74 -14.99
CA THR A 80 0.99 -12.07 -15.53
C THR A 80 -0.51 -12.33 -15.59
N LYS A 81 -1.35 -11.34 -15.28
CA LYS A 81 -2.82 -11.46 -15.26
C LYS A 81 -3.50 -10.56 -16.28
#